data_AF-A0A7J3Z9A8-F1
#
_entry.id   AF-A0A7J3Z9A8-F1
#
_cell.length_a   1.000
_cell.length_b   1.000
_cell.length_c   1.000
_cell.angle_alpha   90.00
_cell.angle_beta   90.00
_cell.angle_gamma   90.00
#
_symmetry.space_group_name_H-M   'P 1'
#
loop_
_entity.id
_entity.type
_entity.pdbx_description
1 polymer ?
#
loop_
_entity_poly.entity_id
_entity_poly.type
_entity_poly.pdbx_seq_one_letter_code
_entity_poly.pdbx_strand_id
1 'polypeptide(L)' 'MLDARMLDLEKEAKRCGGVVAAILSSLRKVKKGDKIRISASESQVKELNEAIDLFLRYGLIQVVNKISDREIVIEKIK' A
#
# COMPACT_ATOMS: atom_id res chain seq x y z
N MET A 1 -10.34 -16.52 7.54
CA MET A 1 -9.65 -15.22 7.68
C MET A 1 -8.88 -15.01 6.39
N LEU A 2 -9.26 -14.06 5.53
CA LEU A 2 -8.52 -13.80 4.29
C LEU A 2 -7.18 -13.18 4.67
N ASP A 3 -6.09 -13.91 4.47
CA ASP A 3 -4.72 -13.45 4.62
C ASP A 3 -4.54 -12.18 3.76
N ALA A 4 -4.42 -11.02 4.44
CA ALA A 4 -4.12 -9.78 3.74
C ALA A 4 -2.73 -9.93 3.10
N ARG A 5 -2.67 -9.75 1.78
CA ARG A 5 -1.41 -9.86 1.04
C ARG A 5 -0.42 -8.85 1.60
N MET A 6 0.76 -9.32 2.01
CA MET A 6 1.81 -8.43 2.54
C MET A 6 2.60 -7.79 1.39
N LEU A 7 2.76 -6.47 1.46
CA LEU A 7 3.62 -5.65 0.61
C LEU A 7 4.75 -5.09 1.48
N ASP A 8 5.94 -5.65 1.32
CA ASP A 8 7.17 -5.12 1.90
C ASP A 8 7.75 -4.06 0.95
N LEU A 9 7.64 -2.78 1.32
CA LEU A 9 8.13 -1.68 0.52
C LEU A 9 9.66 -1.59 0.50
N GLU A 10 10.36 -2.08 1.51
CA GLU A 10 11.83 -2.05 1.50
C GLU A 10 12.37 -2.90 0.35
N LYS A 11 11.69 -4.03 0.08
CA LYS A 11 11.99 -4.92 -1.05
C LYS A 11 11.36 -4.46 -2.36
N GLU A 12 10.04 -4.24 -2.38
CA GLU A 12 9.31 -4.04 -3.62
C GLU A 12 9.51 -2.64 -4.22
N ALA A 13 9.76 -1.60 -3.40
CA ALA A 13 10.07 -0.27 -3.94
C ALA A 13 11.36 -0.28 -4.76
N LYS A 14 12.40 -1.02 -4.31
CA LYS A 14 13.65 -1.19 -5.08
C LYS A 14 13.41 -1.89 -6.43
N ARG A 15 12.48 -2.85 -6.47
CA ARG A 15 12.15 -3.60 -7.69
C ARG A 15 11.26 -2.82 -8.66
N CYS A 16 10.36 -1.98 -8.13
CA CYS A 16 9.41 -1.21 -8.92
C CYS A 16 9.89 0.21 -9.23
N GLY A 17 11.00 0.68 -8.65
CA GLY A 17 11.53 2.03 -8.87
C GLY A 17 10.90 3.11 -8.00
N GLY A 18 10.30 2.75 -6.86
CA GLY A 18 9.67 3.70 -5.90
C GLY A 18 8.48 3.11 -5.15
N VAL A 19 8.02 3.81 -4.11
CA VAL A 19 6.90 3.36 -3.26
C VAL A 19 5.59 3.41 -4.04
N VAL A 20 5.36 4.51 -4.77
CA VAL A 20 4.15 4.68 -5.59
C VAL A 20 4.00 3.53 -6.60
N ALA A 21 5.08 3.19 -7.30
CA ALA A 21 5.08 2.13 -8.30
C ALA A 21 4.85 0.74 -7.67
N ALA A 22 5.43 0.47 -6.50
CA ALA A 22 5.24 -0.79 -5.78
C ALA A 22 3.78 -0.98 -5.32
N ILE A 23 3.17 0.06 -4.76
CA ILE A 23 1.77 0.02 -4.32
C ILE A 23 0.84 -0.14 -5.53
N LEU A 24 1.02 0.66 -6.59
CA LEU A 24 0.20 0.57 -7.79
C LEU A 24 0.31 -0.81 -8.47
N SER A 25 1.52 -1.35 -8.56
CA SER A 25 1.77 -2.70 -9.09
C SER A 25 1.06 -3.77 -8.26
N SER A 26 1.05 -3.63 -6.93
CA SER A 26 0.33 -4.53 -6.03
C SER A 26 -1.19 -4.42 -6.20
N LEU A 27 -1.71 -3.20 -6.29
CA LEU A 27 -3.14 -2.94 -6.53
C LEU A 27 -3.62 -3.53 -7.87
N ARG A 28 -2.80 -3.51 -8.92
CA ARG A 28 -3.14 -4.14 -10.20
C ARG A 28 -3.26 -5.67 -10.12
N LYS A 29 -2.63 -6.31 -9.13
CA LYS A 29 -2.63 -7.77 -8.95
C LYS A 29 -3.73 -8.30 -8.04
N VAL A 30 -4.52 -7.42 -7.42
CA VAL A 30 -5.61 -7.79 -6.50
C VAL A 30 -6.96 -7.32 -7.02
N LYS A 31 -8.03 -7.95 -6.55
CA LYS A 31 -9.42 -7.63 -6.90
C LYS A 31 -9.96 -6.53 -5.98
N LYS A 32 -11.06 -5.90 -6.39
CA LYS A 32 -11.82 -5.01 -5.52
C LYS A 32 -12.28 -5.77 -4.27
N GLY A 33 -12.15 -5.15 -3.10
CA GLY A 33 -12.43 -5.74 -1.78
C GLY A 33 -11.24 -6.50 -1.18
N ASP A 34 -10.18 -6.76 -1.94
CA ASP A 34 -8.98 -7.38 -1.40
C ASP A 34 -8.19 -6.40 -0.54
N LYS A 35 -7.61 -6.92 0.54
CA LYS A 35 -6.79 -6.16 1.49
C LYS A 35 -5.31 -6.39 1.26
N ILE A 36 -4.53 -5.32 1.34
CA ILE A 36 -3.07 -5.34 1.29
C ILE A 36 -2.55 -4.75 2.60
N ARG A 37 -1.69 -5.49 3.29
CA ARG A 37 -0.93 -5.00 4.44
C ARG A 37 0.42 -4.49 3.95
N ILE A 38 0.71 -3.22 4.14
CA ILE A 38 1.91 -2.55 3.67
C ILE A 38 2.83 -2.34 4.86
N SER A 39 4.10 -2.75 4.72
CA SER A 39 5.19 -2.48 5.66
C SER A 39 6.24 -1.62 4.97
N ALA A 40 6.78 -0.62 5.68
CA ALA A 40 7.75 0.33 5.18
C ALA A 40 8.93 0.53 6.12
N SER A 41 10.11 0.85 5.58
CA SER A 41 11.22 1.39 6.37
C SER A 41 10.94 2.84 6.78
N GLU A 42 11.63 3.34 7.80
CA GLU A 42 11.47 4.72 8.29
C GLU A 42 11.67 5.77 7.20
N SER A 43 12.68 5.56 6.33
CA SER A 43 12.97 6.42 5.18
C SER A 43 11.86 6.48 4.13
N GLN A 44 10.94 5.51 4.11
CA GLN A 44 9.85 5.42 3.13
C GLN A 44 8.53 5.99 3.65
N VAL A 45 8.41 6.31 4.94
CA VAL A 45 7.15 6.72 5.58
C VAL A 45 6.54 7.95 4.91
N LYS A 46 7.36 8.95 4.55
CA LYS A 46 6.88 10.15 3.87
C LYS A 46 6.25 9.82 2.51
N GLU A 47 6.98 9.10 1.67
CA GLU A 47 6.50 8.71 0.33
C GLU A 47 5.30 7.75 0.41
N LEU A 48 5.27 6.86 1.40
CA LEU A 48 4.10 6.02 1.69
C LEU A 48 2.87 6.88 1.97
N ASN A 49 2.95 7.84 2.91
CA ASN A 49 1.82 8.68 3.26
C ASN A 49 1.32 9.50 2.06
N GLU A 50 2.23 10.08 1.27
CA GLU A 50 1.91 10.80 0.04
C GLU A 50 1.22 9.88 -1.00
N ALA A 51 1.71 8.66 -1.17
CA ALA A 51 1.11 7.68 -2.08
C ALA A 51 -0.29 7.25 -1.62
N ILE A 52 -0.48 6.97 -0.33
CA ILE A 52 -1.79 6.62 0.23
C ILE A 52 -2.78 7.76 0.05
N ASP A 53 -2.40 8.99 0.38
CA ASP A 53 -3.24 10.18 0.20
C ASP A 53 -3.61 10.40 -1.27
N LEU A 54 -2.66 10.20 -2.19
CA LEU A 54 -2.93 10.22 -3.63
C LEU A 54 -3.98 9.18 -4.02
N PHE A 55 -3.81 7.92 -3.63
CA PHE A 55 -4.71 6.84 -4.00
C PHE A 55 -6.10 6.94 -3.36
N LEU A 56 -6.19 7.51 -2.16
CA LEU A 56 -7.46 7.86 -1.51
C LEU A 56 -8.21 8.92 -2.32
N ARG A 57 -7.53 10.00 -2.72
CA ARG A 57 -8.13 11.07 -3.53
C ARG A 57 -8.64 10.59 -4.89
N TYR A 58 -7.96 9.63 -5.49
CA TYR A 58 -8.42 8.99 -6.74
C TYR A 58 -9.46 7.88 -6.53
N GLY A 59 -9.84 7.57 -5.28
CA GLY A 59 -10.82 6.53 -4.96
C GLY A 59 -10.36 5.12 -5.35
N LEU A 60 -9.06 4.87 -5.41
CA LEU A 60 -8.50 3.55 -5.73
C LEU A 60 -8.53 2.62 -4.53
N ILE A 61 -8.37 3.19 -3.32
CA ILE A 61 -8.24 2.44 -2.08
C ILE A 61 -9.03 3.11 -0.95
N GLN A 62 -9.20 2.39 0.15
CA GLN A 62 -9.52 2.94 1.46
C GLN A 62 -8.53 2.42 2.50
N VAL A 63 -8.30 3.17 3.57
CA VAL A 63 -7.50 2.72 4.72
C VAL A 63 -8.40 1.96 5.68
N VAL A 64 -8.09 0.69 5.91
CA VAL A 64 -8.86 -0.18 6.82
C VAL A 64 -8.32 -0.11 8.24
N ASN A 65 -7.00 -0.08 8.38
CA ASN A 65 -6.35 0.00 9.68
C ASN A 65 -4.98 0.65 9.55
N LYS A 66 -4.63 1.55 10.48
CA LYS A 66 -3.29 2.12 10.61
C LYS A 66 -2.67 1.57 11.89
N ILE A 67 -1.78 0.59 11.73
CA ILE A 67 -1.13 -0.10 12.86
C ILE A 67 0.00 0.78 13.40
N SER A 68 0.76 1.41 12.51
CA SER A 68 1.75 2.44 12.83
C SER A 68 1.99 3.32 11.60
N ASP A 69 2.91 4.29 11.71
CA ASP A 69 3.34 5.07 10.53
C ASP A 69 4.09 4.23 9.49
N ARG A 70 4.63 3.07 9.90
CA ARG A 70 5.34 2.13 9.02
C ARG A 70 4.47 0.98 8.55
N GLU A 71 3.26 0.85 9.09
CA GLU A 71 2.43 -0.32 8.83
C GLU A 71 0.95 0.01 8.71
N ILE A 72 0.40 -0.22 7.52
CA ILE A 72 -0.97 0.16 7.15
C ILE A 72 -1.67 -0.95 6.39
N VAL A 73 -2.95 -1.15 6.65
CA VAL A 73 -3.82 -2.06 5.89
C VAL A 73 -4.74 -1.22 5.03
N ILE A 74 -4.68 -1.46 3.72
CA ILE A 74 -5.53 -0.82 2.73
C ILE A 74 -6.42 -1.85 2.06
N GLU A 75 -7.55 -1.41 1.52
CA GLU A 75 -8.45 -2.22 0.71
C GLU A 75 -8.64 -1.56 -0.65
N LYS A 76 -8.61 -2.37 -1.72
CA LYS A 76 -8.84 -1.88 -3.08
C LYS A 76 -10.32 -1.62 -3.31
N ILE A 77 -10.66 -0.41 -3.77
CA ILE A 77 -12.04 0.02 -4.01
C ILE A 77 -12.40 0.07 -5.49
N LYS A 78 -11.41 0.30 -6.36
CA LYS A 78 -11.59 0.36 -7.83
C LYS A 78 -10.59 -0.53 -8.54
#